data_AF-A0A0D0D4H3-F1
#
_entry.id   AF-A0A0D0D4H3-F1
#
_cell.length_a   1.000
_cell.length_b   1.000
_cell.length_c   1.000
_cell.angle_alpha   90.00
_cell.angle_beta   90.00
_cell.angle_gamma   90.00
#
_symmetry.space_group_name_H-M   'P 1'
#
loop_
_entity.id
_entity.type
_entity.pdbx_description
1 polymer ?
#
loop_
_entity_poly.entity_id
_entity_poly.type
_entity_poly.pdbx_seq_one_letter_code
_entity_poly.pdbx_strand_id
1 'polypeptide(L)'
;MPDISEYVVLFHGDLGTGEQLQAVQQCCSIEGSPWNCFQHVIFCPGLFHLNMASVDAIWQTFLQLSAAREDKMSLMHDIGVLQPCETGIYGSKPGFRRMHQLITYDGICQRLDCWRVEVRKLNHDSLEAFALSEPSFNDLKTITNRLARDYITNHQLCQM
;
A
#
# COMPACT_ATOMS: atom_id res chain seq x y z
N MET A 1 6.04 -21.95 -37.79
CA MET A 1 5.45 -20.94 -36.90
C MET A 1 5.91 -21.31 -35.49
N PRO A 2 6.54 -20.41 -34.72
CA PRO A 2 6.91 -20.72 -33.34
C PRO A 2 5.65 -21.09 -32.54
N ASP A 3 5.77 -22.07 -31.65
CA ASP A 3 4.68 -22.48 -30.78
C ASP A 3 4.42 -21.37 -29.75
N ILE A 4 3.32 -20.65 -29.95
CA ILE A 4 3.03 -19.45 -29.18
C ILE A 4 2.37 -19.77 -27.83
N SER A 5 2.07 -21.05 -27.54
CA SER A 5 1.54 -21.47 -26.24
C SER A 5 2.48 -21.14 -25.07
N GLU A 6 3.74 -20.85 -25.35
CA GLU A 6 4.74 -20.42 -24.37
C GLU A 6 4.73 -18.91 -24.09
N TYR A 7 3.96 -18.10 -24.83
CA TYR A 7 4.02 -16.64 -24.74
C TYR A 7 2.73 -16.04 -24.21
N VAL A 8 2.89 -15.14 -23.24
CA VAL A 8 1.81 -14.39 -22.60
C VAL A 8 2.09 -12.90 -22.74
N VAL A 9 1.05 -12.13 -23.06
CA VAL A 9 1.07 -10.68 -23.12
C VAL A 9 0.41 -10.16 -21.86
N LEU A 10 1.21 -9.57 -20.98
CA LEU A 10 0.72 -8.87 -19.81
C LEU A 10 0.22 -7.49 -20.25
N PHE A 11 -1.06 -7.21 -20.02
CA PHE A 11 -1.70 -5.96 -20.40
C PHE A 11 -2.06 -5.16 -19.16
N HIS A 12 -1.42 -4.00 -18.98
CA HIS A 12 -1.71 -3.09 -17.88
C HIS A 12 -2.75 -2.06 -18.31
N GLY A 13 -3.78 -1.90 -17.50
CA GLY A 13 -4.84 -0.93 -17.75
C GLY A 13 -5.66 -0.64 -16.50
N ASP A 14 -6.68 0.19 -16.69
CA ASP A 14 -7.69 0.41 -15.67
C ASP A 14 -8.70 -0.75 -15.60
N LEU A 15 -9.59 -0.74 -14.61
CA LEU A 15 -10.62 -1.79 -14.50
C LEU A 15 -11.52 -1.87 -15.73
N GLY A 16 -11.84 -0.73 -16.37
CA GLY A 16 -12.63 -0.71 -17.60
C GLY A 16 -11.92 -1.41 -18.76
N THR A 17 -10.59 -1.27 -18.83
CA THR A 17 -9.75 -2.01 -19.77
C THR A 17 -9.80 -3.52 -19.50
N GLY A 18 -9.73 -3.92 -18.22
CA GLY A 18 -9.87 -5.31 -17.81
C GLY A 18 -11.24 -5.90 -18.14
N GLU A 19 -12.31 -5.15 -17.91
CA GLU A 19 -13.68 -5.52 -18.27
C GLU A 19 -13.85 -5.71 -19.79
N GLN A 20 -13.29 -4.80 -20.58
CA GLN A 20 -13.31 -4.91 -22.05
C GLN A 20 -12.54 -6.14 -22.53
N LEU A 21 -11.35 -6.40 -21.97
CA LEU A 21 -10.58 -7.59 -22.31
C LEU A 21 -11.34 -8.87 -21.96
N GLN A 22 -11.95 -8.91 -20.78
CA GLN A 22 -12.75 -10.05 -20.33
C GLN A 22 -13.97 -10.27 -21.25
N ALA A 23 -14.65 -9.19 -21.66
CA ALA A 23 -15.77 -9.27 -22.59
C ALA A 23 -15.33 -9.85 -23.95
N VAL A 24 -14.19 -9.42 -24.48
CA VAL A 24 -13.64 -9.97 -25.73
C VAL A 24 -13.31 -11.45 -25.58
N GLN A 25 -12.64 -11.85 -24.50
CA GLN A 25 -12.32 -13.26 -24.23
C GLN A 25 -13.59 -14.12 -24.09
N GLN A 26 -14.65 -13.60 -23.48
CA GLN A 26 -15.94 -14.28 -23.38
C GLN A 26 -16.61 -14.43 -24.74
N CYS A 27 -16.66 -13.36 -25.54
CA CYS A 27 -17.23 -13.39 -26.88
C CYS A 27 -16.49 -14.36 -27.81
N CYS A 28 -15.17 -14.44 -27.71
CA CYS A 28 -14.34 -15.31 -28.52
C CYS A 28 -14.13 -16.70 -27.91
N SER A 29 -14.80 -17.05 -26.81
CA SER A 29 -14.59 -18.33 -26.10
C SER A 29 -14.98 -19.58 -26.90
N ILE A 30 -15.83 -19.42 -27.93
CA ILE A 30 -16.28 -20.49 -28.84
C ILE A 30 -15.31 -20.77 -29.99
N GLU A 31 -14.25 -19.97 -30.12
CA GLU A 31 -13.28 -20.12 -31.20
C GLU A 31 -12.42 -21.37 -31.03
N GLY A 32 -12.02 -21.99 -32.14
CA GLY A 32 -11.34 -23.29 -32.14
C GLY A 32 -9.89 -23.27 -31.65
N SER A 33 -9.31 -22.10 -31.33
CA SER A 33 -7.94 -21.99 -30.84
C SER A 33 -7.80 -20.99 -29.69
N PRO A 34 -6.95 -21.26 -28.68
CA PRO A 34 -6.66 -20.33 -27.58
C PRO A 34 -6.22 -18.93 -28.03
N TRP A 35 -5.58 -18.85 -29.20
CA TRP A 35 -5.15 -17.60 -29.81
C TRP A 35 -6.34 -16.71 -30.19
N ASN A 36 -7.31 -17.28 -30.90
CA ASN A 36 -8.53 -16.58 -31.31
C ASN A 36 -9.42 -16.26 -30.11
N CYS A 37 -9.34 -17.05 -29.03
CA CYS A 37 -9.98 -16.76 -27.76
C CYS A 37 -9.28 -15.65 -26.94
N PHE A 38 -8.17 -15.08 -27.43
CA PHE A 38 -7.34 -14.09 -26.71
C PHE A 38 -6.86 -14.56 -25.32
N GLN A 39 -6.71 -15.86 -25.09
CA GLN A 39 -6.29 -16.41 -23.78
C GLN A 39 -4.86 -16.04 -23.39
N HIS A 40 -4.01 -15.72 -24.37
CA HIS A 40 -2.63 -15.30 -24.16
C HIS A 40 -2.51 -13.86 -23.63
N VAL A 41 -3.60 -13.08 -23.61
CA VAL A 41 -3.59 -11.71 -23.05
C VAL A 41 -4.08 -11.76 -21.62
N ILE A 42 -3.19 -11.49 -20.67
CA ILE A 42 -3.51 -11.49 -19.24
C ILE A 42 -3.59 -10.05 -18.78
N PHE A 43 -4.76 -9.66 -18.27
CA PHE A 43 -4.92 -8.37 -17.62
C PHE A 43 -4.17 -8.34 -16.29
N CYS A 44 -3.29 -7.36 -16.14
CA CYS A 44 -2.63 -7.05 -14.90
C CYS A 44 -3.14 -5.68 -14.43
N PRO A 45 -3.93 -5.63 -13.33
CA PRO A 45 -4.41 -4.35 -12.80
C PRO A 45 -3.25 -3.37 -12.65
N GLY A 46 -3.42 -2.15 -13.16
CA GLY A 46 -2.42 -1.11 -12.94
C GLY A 46 -2.20 -0.84 -11.45
N LEU A 47 -1.01 -0.34 -11.10
CA LEU A 47 -0.64 0.02 -9.72
C LEU A 47 -1.69 0.94 -9.06
N PHE A 48 -2.37 1.77 -9.84
CA PHE A 48 -3.46 2.62 -9.36
C PHE A 48 -4.61 1.81 -8.73
N HIS A 49 -5.06 0.73 -9.38
CA HIS A 49 -6.15 -0.10 -8.85
C HIS A 49 -5.73 -0.91 -7.64
N LEU A 50 -4.48 -1.40 -7.63
CA LEU A 50 -3.92 -2.01 -6.44
C LEU A 50 -3.94 -1.02 -5.27
N ASN A 51 -3.48 0.21 -5.49
CA ASN A 51 -3.51 1.25 -4.46
C ASN A 51 -4.95 1.58 -4.03
N MET A 52 -5.91 1.67 -4.96
CA MET A 52 -7.32 1.88 -4.60
C MET A 52 -7.87 0.76 -3.72
N ALA A 53 -7.62 -0.49 -4.10
CA ALA A 53 -8.06 -1.65 -3.32
C ALA A 53 -7.38 -1.71 -1.95
N SER A 54 -6.07 -1.44 -1.85
CA SER A 54 -5.35 -1.38 -0.58
C SER A 54 -5.86 -0.27 0.33
N VAL A 55 -6.13 0.91 -0.23
CA VAL A 55 -6.70 2.04 0.51
C VAL A 55 -8.08 1.71 1.05
N ASP A 56 -8.93 1.07 0.24
CA ASP A 56 -10.26 0.64 0.67
C ASP A 56 -10.17 -0.44 1.76
N ALA A 57 -9.27 -1.41 1.62
CA ALA A 57 -9.04 -2.43 2.65
C ALA A 57 -8.60 -1.81 3.99
N ILE A 58 -7.64 -0.86 3.98
CA ILE A 58 -7.23 -0.13 5.20
C ILE A 58 -8.43 0.58 5.83
N TRP A 59 -9.25 1.25 5.00
CA TRP A 59 -10.44 1.92 5.50
C TRP A 59 -11.41 0.93 6.15
N GLN A 60 -11.74 -0.19 5.49
CA GLN A 60 -12.65 -1.20 6.01
C GLN A 60 -12.14 -1.81 7.33
N THR A 61 -10.85 -2.14 7.40
CA THR A 61 -10.26 -2.82 8.56
C THR A 61 -10.10 -1.89 9.76
N PHE A 62 -9.57 -0.68 9.57
CA PHE A 62 -9.13 0.18 10.68
C PHE A 62 -10.09 1.33 10.98
N LEU A 63 -10.97 1.69 10.04
CA LEU A 63 -11.83 2.86 10.18
C LEU A 63 -13.31 2.54 10.06
N GLN A 64 -13.76 1.56 9.28
CA GLN A 64 -15.19 1.29 9.13
C GLN A 64 -15.79 0.73 10.43
N LEU A 65 -15.10 -0.20 11.08
CA LEU A 65 -15.55 -0.80 12.34
C LEU A 65 -15.32 0.16 13.51
N SER A 66 -16.37 0.45 14.30
CA SER A 66 -16.25 1.36 15.44
C SER A 66 -15.24 0.88 16.49
N ALA A 67 -15.22 -0.44 16.75
CA ALA A 67 -14.29 -1.06 17.69
C ALA A 67 -12.81 -0.86 17.31
N ALA A 68 -12.49 -0.76 16.01
CA ALA A 68 -11.12 -0.53 15.54
C ALA A 68 -10.62 0.91 15.81
N ARG A 69 -11.52 1.83 16.21
CA ARG A 69 -11.24 3.25 16.42
C ARG A 69 -10.96 3.61 17.88
N GLU A 70 -11.19 2.69 18.80
CA GLU A 70 -11.17 2.96 20.23
C GLU A 70 -9.74 2.91 20.81
N ASP A 71 -8.84 2.19 20.15
CA ASP A 71 -7.46 2.09 20.60
C ASP A 71 -6.69 3.42 20.46
N LYS A 72 -5.82 3.71 21.43
CA LYS A 72 -5.02 4.93 21.44
C LYS A 72 -4.01 4.99 20.29
N MET A 73 -3.57 3.84 19.79
CA MET A 73 -2.70 3.69 18.63
C MET A 73 -3.50 3.40 17.35
N SER A 74 -4.83 3.60 17.37
CA SER A 74 -5.65 3.45 16.18
C SER A 74 -5.39 4.55 15.16
N LEU A 75 -5.59 4.23 13.88
CA LEU A 75 -5.57 5.21 12.80
C LEU A 75 -6.59 6.34 13.05
N MET A 76 -7.70 6.09 13.75
CA MET A 76 -8.67 7.13 14.08
C MET A 76 -8.10 8.17 15.05
N HIS A 77 -7.25 7.76 15.99
CA HIS A 77 -6.58 8.70 16.88
C HIS A 77 -5.61 9.59 16.08
N ASP A 78 -4.85 9.01 15.16
CA ASP A 78 -3.94 9.77 14.28
C ASP A 78 -4.71 10.74 13.36
N ILE A 79 -5.87 10.33 12.84
CA ILE A 79 -6.79 11.23 12.11
C ILE A 79 -7.25 12.39 13.00
N GLY A 80 -7.54 12.13 14.28
CA GLY A 80 -7.92 13.17 15.24
C GLY A 80 -6.85 14.25 15.41
N VAL A 81 -5.57 13.92 15.17
CA VAL A 81 -4.45 14.87 15.20
C VAL A 81 -4.24 15.52 13.84
N LEU A 82 -4.19 14.72 12.76
CA LEU A 82 -3.87 15.20 11.41
C LEU A 82 -5.01 16.03 10.79
N GLN A 83 -6.26 15.61 11.02
CA GLN A 83 -7.46 16.19 10.41
C GLN A 83 -8.65 16.19 11.40
N PRO A 84 -8.55 16.96 12.50
CA PRO A 84 -9.51 16.92 13.61
C PRO A 84 -10.97 17.17 13.18
N CYS A 85 -11.17 18.02 12.18
CA CYS A 85 -12.51 18.39 11.68
C CYS A 85 -13.11 17.39 10.69
N GLU A 86 -12.37 16.35 10.27
CA GLU A 86 -12.81 15.40 9.24
C GLU A 86 -13.04 13.98 9.78
N THR A 87 -12.88 13.73 11.08
CA THR A 87 -13.01 12.39 11.70
C THR A 87 -14.31 11.67 11.34
N GLY A 88 -15.44 12.37 11.29
CA GLY A 88 -16.73 11.82 10.87
C GLY A 88 -16.78 11.38 9.41
N ILE A 89 -16.03 12.06 8.53
CA ILE A 89 -15.92 11.68 7.11
C ILE A 89 -15.14 10.38 6.96
N TYR A 90 -14.02 10.26 7.68
CA TYR A 90 -13.21 9.04 7.67
C TYR A 90 -13.92 7.85 8.32
N GLY A 91 -14.76 8.09 9.33
CA GLY A 91 -15.58 7.06 9.96
C GLY A 91 -16.79 6.60 9.13
N SER A 92 -17.09 7.23 7.98
CA SER A 92 -18.28 6.91 7.16
C SER A 92 -17.94 6.25 5.83
N LYS A 93 -17.50 6.99 4.82
CA LYS A 93 -16.91 6.45 3.58
C LYS A 93 -16.14 7.55 2.85
N PRO A 94 -14.88 7.79 3.24
CA PRO A 94 -14.04 8.78 2.57
C PRO A 94 -13.75 8.33 1.12
N GLY A 95 -13.71 9.28 0.19
CA GLY A 95 -13.29 9.00 -1.19
C GLY A 95 -11.80 8.62 -1.26
N PHE A 96 -11.42 7.85 -2.30
CA PHE A 96 -10.06 7.33 -2.48
C PHE A 96 -8.97 8.38 -2.28
N ARG A 97 -9.07 9.54 -2.94
CA ARG A 97 -8.06 10.61 -2.87
C ARG A 97 -7.78 11.04 -1.43
N ARG A 98 -8.84 11.21 -0.65
CA ARG A 98 -8.77 11.67 0.74
C ARG A 98 -8.09 10.61 1.62
N MET A 99 -8.51 9.35 1.50
CA MET A 99 -7.85 8.25 2.22
C MET A 99 -6.40 8.05 1.82
N HIS A 100 -6.10 8.10 0.52
CA HIS A 100 -4.74 7.95 0.02
C HIS A 100 -3.81 9.03 0.58
N GLN A 101 -4.27 10.28 0.63
CA GLN A 101 -3.52 11.38 1.25
C GLN A 101 -3.33 11.16 2.76
N LEU A 102 -4.38 10.76 3.47
CA LEU A 102 -4.29 10.45 4.89
C LEU A 102 -3.25 9.36 5.18
N ILE A 103 -3.36 8.20 4.52
CA ILE A 103 -2.44 7.05 4.68
C ILE A 103 -1.00 7.48 4.35
N THR A 104 -0.83 8.35 3.36
CA THR A 104 0.50 8.89 3.03
C THR A 104 1.08 9.69 4.18
N TYR A 105 0.33 10.66 4.73
CA TYR A 105 0.81 11.52 5.81
C TYR A 105 1.01 10.76 7.11
N ASP A 106 0.02 9.96 7.50
CA ASP A 106 0.10 9.09 8.68
C ASP A 106 1.31 8.17 8.61
N GLY A 107 1.48 7.46 7.49
CA GLY A 107 2.62 6.58 7.28
C GLY A 107 3.97 7.31 7.29
N ILE A 108 4.03 8.58 6.82
CA ILE A 108 5.25 9.40 6.94
C ILE A 108 5.54 9.68 8.41
N CYS A 109 4.54 10.14 9.17
CA CYS A 109 4.67 10.44 10.60
C CYS A 109 5.11 9.21 11.39
N GLN A 110 4.46 8.06 11.19
CA GLN A 110 4.82 6.81 11.88
C GLN A 110 6.24 6.37 11.54
N ARG A 111 6.65 6.42 10.26
CA ARG A 111 8.04 6.09 9.88
C ARG A 111 9.05 7.04 10.51
N LEU A 112 8.77 8.35 10.52
CA LEU A 112 9.62 9.33 11.19
C LEU A 112 9.71 9.08 12.69
N ASP A 113 8.64 8.61 13.33
CA ASP A 113 8.68 8.23 14.73
C ASP A 113 9.58 7.02 14.98
N CYS A 114 9.51 5.99 14.13
CA CYS A 114 10.44 4.86 14.20
C CYS A 114 11.90 5.33 14.02
N TRP A 115 12.15 6.22 13.06
CA TRP A 115 13.47 6.83 12.88
C TRP A 115 13.93 7.57 14.13
N ARG A 116 13.06 8.37 14.76
CA ARG A 116 13.37 9.11 15.98
C ARG A 116 13.80 8.17 17.10
N VAL A 117 13.13 7.03 17.24
CA VAL A 117 13.48 6.01 18.24
C VAL A 117 14.84 5.38 17.95
N GLU A 118 15.12 4.99 16.71
CA GLU A 118 16.42 4.38 16.34
C GLU A 118 17.58 5.35 16.48
N VAL A 119 17.40 6.59 16.04
CA VAL A 119 18.40 7.65 16.11
C VAL A 119 18.76 8.00 17.56
N ARG A 120 17.79 7.95 18.48
CA ARG A 120 18.05 8.11 19.93
C ARG A 120 18.96 7.03 20.50
N LYS A 121 18.91 5.80 19.98
CA LYS A 121 19.83 4.72 20.40
C LYS A 121 21.28 5.01 20.00
N LEU A 122 21.50 5.94 19.07
CA LEU A 122 22.80 6.42 18.63
C LEU A 122 23.23 7.72 19.33
N ASN A 123 22.58 8.08 20.44
CA ASN A 123 22.84 9.29 21.24
C ASN A 123 22.53 10.61 20.52
N HIS A 124 21.54 10.62 19.62
CA HIS A 124 20.99 11.85 19.04
C HIS A 124 19.59 12.13 19.62
N ASP A 125 19.39 13.32 20.18
CA ASP A 125 18.14 13.66 20.88
C ASP A 125 16.93 13.83 19.94
N SER A 126 17.19 14.21 18.68
CA SER A 126 16.19 14.45 17.64
C SER A 126 16.69 14.05 16.24
N LEU A 127 15.76 13.99 15.28
CA LEU A 127 16.09 13.75 13.87
C LEU A 127 16.89 14.90 13.27
N GLU A 128 16.65 16.14 13.71
CA GLU A 128 17.40 17.31 13.31
C GLU A 128 18.84 17.24 13.81
N ALA A 129 19.06 16.84 15.07
CA ALA A 129 20.39 16.65 15.63
C ALA A 129 21.19 15.56 14.89
N PHE A 130 20.49 14.50 14.44
CA PHE A 130 21.09 13.48 13.60
C PHE A 130 21.38 13.97 12.18
N ALA A 131 20.47 14.72 11.55
CA ALA A 131 20.73 15.30 10.25
C ALA A 131 21.96 16.24 10.27
N LEU A 132 22.11 17.01 11.35
CA LEU A 132 23.26 17.90 11.57
C LEU A 132 24.59 17.17 11.80
N SER A 133 24.57 15.88 12.18
CA SER A 133 25.79 15.09 12.26
C SER A 133 26.25 14.54 10.90
N GLU A 134 25.57 14.93 9.81
CA GLU A 134 25.89 14.56 8.42
C GLU A 134 26.13 13.04 8.25
N PRO A 135 25.12 12.20 8.57
CA PRO A 135 25.29 10.75 8.55
C PRO A 135 25.64 10.27 7.14
N SER A 136 26.58 9.33 7.06
CA SER A 136 26.93 8.76 5.77
C SER A 136 25.79 7.91 5.22
N PHE A 137 25.80 7.67 3.91
CA PHE A 137 24.84 6.76 3.29
C PHE A 137 24.85 5.35 3.93
N ASN A 138 26.01 4.89 4.41
CA ASN A 138 26.13 3.61 5.11
C ASN A 138 25.45 3.63 6.48
N ASP A 139 25.49 4.75 7.20
CA ASP A 139 24.79 4.92 8.47
C ASP A 139 23.27 4.86 8.24
N LEU A 140 22.80 5.61 7.24
CA LEU A 140 21.39 5.60 6.84
C LEU A 140 20.92 4.20 6.45
N LYS A 141 21.70 3.48 5.64
CA LYS A 141 21.39 2.10 5.24
C LYS A 141 21.37 1.16 6.44
N THR A 142 22.30 1.30 7.37
CA THR A 142 22.38 0.49 8.59
C THR A 142 21.15 0.68 9.46
N ILE A 143 20.73 1.93 9.69
CA ILE A 143 19.51 2.23 10.45
C ILE A 143 18.27 1.73 9.71
N THR A 144 18.18 1.94 8.40
CA THR A 144 17.05 1.47 7.57
C THR A 144 16.90 -0.05 7.65
N ASN A 145 18.00 -0.81 7.61
CA ASN A 145 17.95 -2.26 7.75
C ASN A 145 17.47 -2.69 9.14
N ARG A 146 17.83 -1.97 10.21
CA ARG A 146 17.31 -2.22 11.56
C ARG A 146 15.82 -1.91 11.62
N LEU A 147 15.38 -0.79 11.06
CA LEU A 147 13.97 -0.42 10.99
C LEU A 147 13.13 -1.50 10.30
N ALA A 148 13.57 -1.97 9.14
CA ALA A 148 12.90 -3.05 8.43
C ALA A 148 12.83 -4.34 9.27
N ARG A 149 13.96 -4.71 9.90
CA ARG A 149 14.02 -5.92 10.71
C ARG A 149 13.09 -5.88 11.93
N ASP A 150 13.13 -4.76 12.65
CA ASP A 150 12.56 -4.66 13.99
C ASP A 150 11.07 -4.24 13.95
N TYR A 151 10.65 -3.47 12.94
CA TYR A 151 9.30 -2.92 12.83
C TYR A 151 8.44 -3.52 11.71
N ILE A 152 9.04 -4.13 10.68
CA ILE A 152 8.28 -4.75 9.56
C ILE A 152 8.31 -6.27 9.66
N THR A 153 9.47 -6.87 9.90
CA THR A 153 9.63 -8.34 9.88
C THR A 153 9.49 -9.01 11.25
N ASN A 154 8.86 -8.34 12.23
CA ASN A 154 8.66 -8.96 13.53
C ASN A 154 7.84 -10.26 13.36
N HIS A 155 8.32 -11.35 13.95
CA HIS A 155 7.87 -12.73 13.66
C HIS A 155 6.43 -13.05 14.12
N GLN A 156 5.62 -12.06 14.51
CA GLN A 156 4.25 -12.30 14.97
C GLN A 156 3.27 -12.59 13.82
N LEU A 157 3.64 -12.29 12.57
CA LEU A 157 2.87 -12.72 11.40
C LEU A 157 3.12 -14.19 10.99
N CYS A 158 4.10 -14.87 11.59
CA CYS A 158 4.40 -16.28 11.30
C CYS A 158 3.61 -17.29 12.17
N GLN A 159 2.65 -16.82 12.97
CA GLN A 159 1.79 -17.67 13.82
C GLN A 159 0.30 -17.58 13.48
N MET A 160 -0.05 -17.03 12.32
CA MET A 160 -1.38 -17.19 11.70
C MET A 160 -1.32 -18.29 10.65
#